data_AF-A0A150TGH7-F1
#
_entry.id   AF-A0A150TGH7-F1
#
_cell.length_a   1.000
_cell.length_b   1.000
_cell.length_c   1.000
_cell.angle_alpha   90.00
_cell.angle_beta   90.00
_cell.angle_gamma   90.00
#
_symmetry.space_group_name_H-M   'P 1'
#
loop_
_entity.id
_entity.type
_entity.pdbx_description
1 polymer ?
#
loop_
_entity_poly.entity_id
_entity_poly.type
_entity_poly.pdbx_seq_one_letter_code
_entity_poly.pdbx_strand_id
1 'polypeptide(L)'
;MGVKLGGTFLICAMGPLHQAGACIQASRVPDGLRELAPEGLLGGFQRGIEQAAKLAGVRKEDVERLLPMDDVRAAIEQLGDSQTEAVVAWDVYAGRIGGLLEGVAEVTNHGQAPDVSLCLERLANKVRRDRPFAEPLQALAEDVSQWQSMIGRCRKLLDESGGGALAKAYRRRQIRKLGSIAVSALVIVAALSVIVRVQTARQRVDALLARPDVCAVREISADDLGRAASDQQRRAAERIAQCAEVEAREAREREERERAEERAREEQRRRAERDEKCAALAVRFKAGAFSEEDGKIAGVSNDLLRRIAQRRLLATDVGPTGPALPCEGARGGDELRAAFAEALLASIWTWVPSADPGPKLGEVLAARSAELPPRARTMLSSRTVHESKRAIVSGDPAALGRASRLCALTAKLEIASGAGCAALERLAVKPAP
;
A
#
# COMPACT_ATOMS: atom_id res chain seq x y z
N MET A 1 2.45 50.44 15.54
CA MET A 1 3.64 51.29 15.30
C MET A 1 3.29 52.31 14.23
N GLY A 2 3.18 53.61 14.59
CA GLY A 2 2.98 54.67 13.61
C GLY A 2 4.20 54.79 12.71
N VAL A 3 3.99 54.91 11.39
CA VAL A 3 5.08 55.09 10.43
C VAL A 3 5.68 56.48 10.67
N LYS A 4 6.95 56.55 11.05
CA LYS A 4 7.64 57.82 11.34
C LYS A 4 8.10 58.50 10.04
N LEU A 5 7.16 58.91 9.19
CA LEU A 5 7.46 59.57 7.91
C LEU A 5 8.24 60.88 8.13
N GLY A 6 7.84 61.68 9.12
CA GLY A 6 8.55 62.90 9.50
C GLY A 6 9.95 62.62 10.05
N GLY A 7 10.17 61.46 10.66
CA GLY A 7 11.51 61.03 11.10
C GLY A 7 12.48 60.83 9.93
N THR A 8 12.04 60.18 8.85
CA THR A 8 12.89 60.00 7.66
C THR A 8 13.12 61.31 6.92
N PHE A 9 12.10 62.16 6.80
CA PHE A 9 12.24 63.51 6.27
C PHE A 9 13.30 64.31 7.03
N LEU A 10 13.23 64.31 8.36
CA LEU A 10 14.14 65.07 9.23
C LEU A 10 15.59 64.65 9.03
N ILE A 11 15.88 63.34 8.95
CA ILE A 11 17.24 62.82 8.78
C ILE A 11 17.89 63.40 7.52
N CYS A 12 17.15 63.44 6.40
CA CYS A 12 17.66 63.97 5.14
C CYS A 12 17.77 65.51 5.16
N ALA A 13 16.77 66.20 5.72
CA ALA A 13 16.73 67.65 5.77
C ALA A 13 17.78 68.26 6.70
N MET A 14 18.08 67.59 7.83
CA MET A 14 19.10 68.03 8.79
C MET A 14 20.53 67.63 8.39
N GLY A 15 20.69 66.76 7.39
CA GLY A 15 22.01 66.23 6.98
C GLY A 15 23.05 67.33 6.71
N PRO A 16 22.77 68.31 5.84
CA PRO A 16 23.69 69.42 5.57
C PRO A 16 24.01 70.25 6.82
N LEU A 17 23.04 70.50 7.69
CA LEU A 17 23.23 71.26 8.93
C LEU A 17 24.15 70.54 9.92
N HIS A 18 23.99 69.22 10.06
CA HIS A 18 24.89 68.41 10.88
C HIS A 18 26.30 68.37 10.30
N GLN A 19 26.43 68.29 8.97
CA GLN A 19 27.72 68.34 8.30
C GLN A 19 28.42 69.70 8.50
N ALA A 20 27.68 70.80 8.34
CA ALA A 20 28.17 72.15 8.60
C ALA A 20 28.64 72.31 10.05
N GLY A 21 27.82 71.87 11.01
CA GLY A 21 28.17 71.88 12.44
C GLY A 21 29.44 71.07 12.73
N ALA A 22 29.59 69.89 12.12
CA ALA A 22 30.78 69.06 12.28
C ALA A 22 32.03 69.71 11.67
N CYS A 23 31.91 70.37 10.52
CA CYS A 23 33.01 71.14 9.92
C CYS A 23 33.45 72.30 10.82
N ILE A 24 32.51 73.07 11.37
CA ILE A 24 32.82 74.19 12.27
C ILE A 24 33.49 73.71 13.55
N GLN A 25 33.01 72.62 14.15
CA GLN A 25 33.65 72.01 15.33
C GLN A 25 35.06 71.47 15.05
N ALA A 26 35.30 71.01 13.83
CA ALA A 26 36.62 70.53 13.39
C ALA A 26 37.54 71.67 12.91
N SER A 27 37.26 72.93 13.30
CA SER A 27 38.00 74.12 12.89
C SER A 27 38.02 74.39 11.38
N ARG A 28 37.14 73.76 10.60
CA ARG A 28 36.97 73.96 9.15
C ARG A 28 35.78 74.86 8.85
N VAL A 29 35.83 76.08 9.41
CA VAL A 29 34.71 77.03 9.30
C VAL A 29 34.37 77.41 7.85
N PRO A 30 35.33 77.64 6.92
CA PRO A 30 35.00 77.90 5.52
C PRO A 30 34.16 76.79 4.88
N ASP A 31 34.51 75.53 5.15
CA ASP A 31 33.77 74.38 4.64
C ASP A 31 32.39 74.29 5.29
N GLY A 32 32.28 74.59 6.58
CA GLY A 32 31.00 74.66 7.28
C GLY A 32 30.07 75.76 6.75
N LEU A 33 30.60 76.95 6.46
CA LEU A 33 29.84 78.04 5.86
C LEU A 33 29.38 77.70 4.43
N ARG A 34 30.19 76.98 3.65
CA ARG A 34 29.80 76.48 2.31
C ARG A 34 28.69 75.43 2.37
N GLU A 35 28.70 74.54 3.36
CA GLU A 35 27.62 73.54 3.55
C GLU A 35 26.28 74.18 3.93
N LEU A 36 26.30 75.41 4.44
CA LEU A 36 25.10 76.23 4.71
C LEU A 36 24.59 76.96 3.46
N ALA A 37 25.16 76.73 2.27
CA ALA A 37 24.66 77.33 1.05
C ALA A 37 23.20 76.91 0.75
N PRO A 38 22.38 77.81 0.18
CA PRO A 38 20.99 77.55 -0.19
C PRO A 38 20.76 76.24 -0.95
N GLU A 39 21.63 75.90 -1.90
CA GLU A 39 21.52 74.70 -2.73
C GLU A 39 21.66 73.41 -1.91
N GLY A 40 22.59 73.42 -0.95
CA GLY A 40 22.84 72.30 -0.05
C GLY A 40 21.66 72.04 0.89
N LEU A 41 21.18 73.10 1.53
CA LEU A 41 20.06 73.06 2.48
C LEU A 41 18.75 72.68 1.79
N LEU A 42 18.40 73.34 0.69
CA LEU A 42 17.20 73.04 -0.08
C LEU A 42 17.29 71.64 -0.72
N GLY A 43 18.46 71.24 -1.20
CA GLY A 43 18.70 69.88 -1.70
C GLY A 43 18.47 68.81 -0.62
N GLY A 44 18.96 69.04 0.60
CA GLY A 44 18.68 68.17 1.76
C GLY A 44 17.18 68.07 2.07
N PHE A 45 16.49 69.21 2.09
CA PHE A 45 15.06 69.30 2.30
C PHE A 45 14.25 68.52 1.24
N GLN A 46 14.58 68.72 -0.04
CA GLN A 46 13.93 68.03 -1.16
C GLN A 46 14.16 66.51 -1.14
N ARG A 47 15.36 66.05 -0.78
CA ARG A 47 15.63 64.61 -0.57
C ARG A 47 14.79 64.04 0.55
N GLY A 48 14.56 64.81 1.62
CA GLY A 48 13.66 64.41 2.70
C GLY A 48 12.22 64.22 2.22
N ILE A 49 11.71 65.13 1.40
CA ILE A 49 10.38 65.03 0.78
C ILE A 49 10.28 63.78 -0.08
N GLU A 50 11.27 63.57 -0.95
CA GLU A 50 11.30 62.43 -1.87
C GLU A 50 11.30 61.10 -1.11
N GLN A 51 12.12 60.99 -0.07
CA GLN A 51 12.22 59.78 0.73
C GLN A 51 10.92 59.52 1.53
N ALA A 52 10.29 60.57 2.06
CA ALA A 52 8.98 60.46 2.69
C ALA A 52 7.90 60.01 1.69
N ALA A 53 7.89 60.56 0.48
CA ALA A 53 6.97 60.18 -0.60
C ALA A 53 7.17 58.71 -1.01
N LYS A 54 8.43 58.28 -1.20
CA LYS A 54 8.80 56.90 -1.55
C LYS A 54 8.35 55.90 -0.49
N LEU A 55 8.55 56.21 0.80
CA LEU A 55 8.11 55.38 1.90
C LEU A 55 6.59 55.30 1.98
N ALA A 56 5.89 56.44 1.87
CA ALA A 56 4.43 56.49 1.86
C ALA A 56 3.82 55.85 0.60
N GLY A 57 4.57 55.75 -0.50
CA GLY A 57 4.11 55.27 -1.79
C GLY A 57 3.22 56.28 -2.52
N VAL A 58 3.50 57.57 -2.36
CA VAL A 58 2.82 58.68 -3.04
C VAL A 58 3.81 59.44 -3.92
N ARG A 59 3.34 60.42 -4.70
CA ARG A 59 4.22 61.26 -5.50
C ARG A 59 4.81 62.39 -4.65
N LYS A 60 5.93 62.95 -5.08
CA LYS A 60 6.65 64.02 -4.38
C LYS A 60 5.77 65.25 -4.18
N GLU A 61 4.99 65.61 -5.20
CA GLU A 61 4.11 66.78 -5.22
C GLU A 61 3.01 66.68 -4.17
N ASP A 62 2.57 65.46 -3.86
CA ASP A 62 1.53 65.23 -2.84
C ASP A 62 2.08 65.48 -1.42
N VAL A 63 3.39 65.31 -1.22
CA VAL A 63 4.08 65.65 0.04
C VAL A 63 4.38 67.15 0.10
N GLU A 64 4.83 67.76 -1.01
CA GLU A 64 5.09 69.20 -1.10
C GLU A 64 3.84 70.04 -0.77
N ARG A 65 2.65 69.62 -1.21
CA ARG A 65 1.38 70.30 -0.91
C ARG A 65 1.01 70.33 0.57
N LEU A 66 1.62 69.49 1.40
CA LEU A 66 1.38 69.44 2.84
C LEU A 66 2.35 70.31 3.63
N LEU A 67 3.38 70.84 2.97
CA LEU A 67 4.42 71.64 3.57
C LEU A 67 4.23 73.13 3.21
N PRO A 68 4.62 74.06 4.08
CA PRO A 68 4.58 75.49 3.80
C PRO A 68 5.73 75.86 2.85
N MET A 69 5.62 75.45 1.58
CA MET A 69 6.71 75.57 0.61
C MET A 69 7.08 77.03 0.30
N ASP A 70 6.14 77.96 0.43
CA ASP A 70 6.42 79.39 0.25
C ASP A 70 7.29 79.93 1.39
N ASP A 71 6.97 79.59 2.65
CA ASP A 71 7.78 79.97 3.82
C ASP A 71 9.18 79.32 3.77
N VAL A 72 9.27 78.09 3.24
CA VAL A 72 10.54 77.39 3.04
C VAL A 72 11.43 78.10 2.03
N ARG A 73 10.86 78.61 0.92
CA ARG A 73 11.61 79.37 -0.08
C ARG A 73 12.09 80.70 0.47
N ALA A 74 11.21 81.44 1.14
CA ALA A 74 11.56 82.71 1.77
C ALA A 74 12.68 82.55 2.82
N ALA A 75 12.62 81.50 3.65
CA ALA A 75 13.66 81.21 4.63
C ALA A 75 15.02 80.86 4.00
N ILE A 76 15.02 80.16 2.85
CA ILE A 76 16.25 79.83 2.12
C ILE A 76 16.85 81.06 1.44
N GLU A 77 16.02 81.95 0.90
CA GLU A 77 16.48 83.22 0.31
C GLU A 77 17.16 84.09 1.38
N GLN A 78 16.50 84.30 2.52
CA GLN A 78 17.06 85.06 3.66
C GLN A 78 18.39 84.46 4.16
N LEU A 79 18.45 83.14 4.29
CA LEU A 79 19.68 82.44 4.70
C LEU A 79 20.80 82.59 3.66
N GLY A 80 20.47 82.63 2.37
CA GLY A 80 21.46 82.87 1.31
C GLY A 80 22.13 84.22 1.41
N ASP A 81 21.38 85.27 1.76
CA ASP A 81 21.91 86.62 1.97
C ASP A 81 22.87 86.64 3.17
N SER A 82 22.43 86.13 4.33
CA SER A 82 23.27 86.10 5.54
C SER A 82 24.48 85.17 5.43
N GLN A 83 24.35 84.06 4.69
CA GLN A 83 25.47 83.15 4.41
C GLN A 83 26.54 83.83 3.54
N THR A 84 26.13 84.57 2.51
CA THR A 84 27.05 85.28 1.63
C THR A 84 27.81 86.35 2.42
N GLU A 85 27.11 87.13 3.24
CA GLU A 85 27.73 88.13 4.11
C GLU A 85 28.72 87.51 5.10
N ALA A 86 28.34 86.39 5.73
CA ALA A 86 29.19 85.66 6.65
C ALA A 86 30.45 85.08 5.99
N VAL A 87 30.34 84.55 4.76
CA VAL A 87 31.50 84.07 3.98
C VAL A 87 32.44 85.20 3.62
N VAL A 88 31.90 86.33 3.13
CA VAL A 88 32.71 87.52 2.80
C VAL A 88 33.43 88.06 4.03
N ALA A 89 32.71 88.18 5.16
CA ALA A 89 33.29 88.61 6.43
C ALA A 89 34.39 87.65 6.90
N TRP A 90 34.18 86.33 6.74
CA TRP A 90 35.17 85.30 7.05
C TRP A 90 36.42 85.39 6.19
N ASP A 91 36.29 85.56 4.88
CA ASP A 91 37.44 85.64 3.97
C ASP A 91 38.28 86.89 4.24
N VAL A 92 37.65 88.03 4.54
CA VAL A 92 38.35 89.28 4.90
C VAL A 92 39.10 89.14 6.24
N TYR A 93 38.54 88.41 7.20
CA TYR A 93 39.08 88.27 8.55
C TYR A 93 40.14 87.16 8.66
N ALA A 94 39.94 86.03 7.99
CA ALA A 94 40.86 84.88 7.99
C ALA A 94 42.26 85.26 7.47
N GLY A 95 42.33 86.20 6.52
CA GLY A 95 43.59 86.74 6.02
C GLY A 95 44.37 87.62 7.03
N ARG A 96 43.71 88.16 8.07
CA ARG A 96 44.33 89.08 9.04
C ARG A 96 44.87 88.41 10.32
N ILE A 97 44.41 87.20 10.66
CA ILE A 97 44.65 86.60 11.98
C ILE A 97 45.60 85.41 12.00
N GLY A 98 46.15 85.00 10.85
CA GLY A 98 47.38 84.18 10.80
C GLY A 98 47.41 82.98 11.76
N GLY A 99 46.38 82.15 11.76
CA GLY A 99 46.35 80.90 12.54
C GLY A 99 45.85 81.00 14.00
N LEU A 100 45.53 82.19 14.52
CA LEU A 100 45.08 82.35 15.92
C LEU A 100 43.68 81.76 16.23
N LEU A 101 42.99 81.17 15.25
CA LEU A 101 41.65 80.62 15.38
C LEU A 101 41.63 79.13 15.77
N GLU A 102 42.78 78.46 15.87
CA GLU A 102 42.86 77.03 16.25
C GLU A 102 42.25 76.73 17.63
N GLY A 103 42.29 77.68 18.58
CA GLY A 103 41.64 77.55 19.91
C GLY A 103 40.20 78.06 19.98
N VAL A 104 39.69 78.70 18.93
CA VAL A 104 38.35 79.33 18.90
C VAL A 104 37.27 78.31 18.53
N ALA A 105 37.63 77.22 17.85
CA ALA A 105 36.71 76.18 17.40
C ALA A 105 36.66 74.91 18.28
N GLU A 106 37.47 74.80 19.34
CA GLU A 106 37.33 73.75 20.35
C GLU A 106 36.02 73.92 21.12
N VAL A 107 34.94 73.38 20.54
CA VAL A 107 33.63 73.27 21.15
C VAL A 107 33.48 71.81 21.57
N THR A 108 33.90 71.50 22.79
CA THR A 108 33.69 70.18 23.40
C THR A 108 32.19 69.94 23.56
N ASN A 109 31.61 69.14 22.68
CA ASN A 109 30.23 68.69 22.83
C ASN A 109 30.21 67.16 23.00
N HIS A 110 29.70 66.69 24.13
CA HIS A 110 29.77 65.31 24.59
C HIS A 110 28.76 64.40 23.87
N GLY A 111 29.00 64.10 22.58
CA GLY A 111 28.31 63.02 21.85
C GLY A 111 26.92 63.33 21.29
N GLN A 112 26.46 64.59 21.32
CA GLN A 112 25.26 65.03 20.60
C GLN A 112 25.64 65.62 19.23
N ALA A 113 24.75 65.50 18.24
CA ALA A 113 24.95 66.13 16.94
C ALA A 113 25.10 67.65 17.11
N PRO A 114 26.09 68.28 16.47
CA PRO A 114 26.37 69.70 16.65
C PRO A 114 25.20 70.54 16.16
N ASP A 115 24.67 71.39 17.05
CA ASP A 115 23.77 72.45 16.64
C ASP A 115 24.59 73.58 15.99
N VAL A 116 24.50 73.68 14.68
CA VAL A 116 25.26 74.64 13.89
C VAL A 116 24.93 76.09 14.24
N SER A 117 23.66 76.40 14.59
CA SER A 117 23.27 77.75 15.00
C SER A 117 24.03 78.19 16.26
N LEU A 118 24.08 77.31 17.26
CA LEU A 118 24.81 77.52 18.50
C LEU A 118 26.33 77.59 18.29
N CYS A 119 26.87 76.80 17.35
CA CYS A 119 28.29 76.88 16.99
C CYS A 119 28.65 78.26 16.39
N LEU A 120 27.81 78.78 15.48
CA LEU A 120 27.99 80.10 14.88
C LEU A 120 27.81 81.24 15.89
N GLU A 121 26.79 81.15 16.75
CA GLU A 121 26.56 82.12 17.82
C GLU A 121 27.74 82.20 18.79
N ARG A 122 28.32 81.06 19.17
CA ARG A 122 29.53 81.01 20.01
C ARG A 122 30.72 81.62 19.30
N LEU A 123 30.88 81.36 18.01
CA LEU A 123 31.96 81.91 17.19
C LEU A 123 31.84 83.44 17.11
N ALA A 124 30.65 83.95 16.80
CA ALA A 124 30.33 85.38 16.80
C ALA A 124 30.63 86.04 18.16
N ASN A 125 30.24 85.39 19.26
CA ASN A 125 30.50 85.88 20.61
C ASN A 125 32.00 85.94 20.96
N LYS A 126 32.81 84.98 20.48
CA LYS A 126 34.27 85.00 20.71
C LYS A 126 34.94 86.18 20.01
N VAL A 127 34.39 86.63 18.88
CA VAL A 127 34.91 87.75 18.09
C VAL A 127 34.10 89.04 18.23
N ARG A 128 33.23 89.14 19.24
CA ARG A 128 32.31 90.27 19.48
C ARG A 128 32.97 91.66 19.49
N ARG A 129 34.28 91.75 19.74
CA ARG A 129 35.04 93.01 19.69
C ARG A 129 35.20 93.55 18.26
N ASP A 130 35.14 92.68 17.25
CA ASP A 130 35.19 93.04 15.84
C ASP A 130 33.79 92.92 15.22
N ARG A 131 33.01 94.02 15.30
CA ARG A 131 31.61 94.06 14.86
C ARG A 131 31.42 93.69 13.38
N PRO A 132 32.22 94.22 12.42
CA PRO A 132 32.14 93.81 11.01
C PRO A 132 32.25 92.30 10.76
N PHE A 133 32.84 91.55 11.69
CA PHE A 133 32.98 90.10 11.60
C PHE A 133 31.95 89.34 12.45
N ALA A 134 31.63 89.85 13.64
CA ALA A 134 30.70 89.21 14.56
C ALA A 134 29.23 89.31 14.12
N GLU A 135 28.82 90.45 13.55
CA GLU A 135 27.42 90.71 13.18
C GLU A 135 26.92 89.78 12.06
N PRO A 136 27.66 89.55 10.95
CA PRO A 136 27.23 88.61 9.91
C PRO A 136 27.12 87.16 10.40
N LEU A 137 28.04 86.72 11.26
CA LEU A 137 27.99 85.37 11.86
C LEU A 137 26.81 85.21 12.82
N GLN A 138 26.46 86.26 13.55
CA GLN A 138 25.28 86.27 14.43
C GLN A 138 23.98 86.23 13.62
N ALA A 139 23.86 87.04 12.55
CA ALA A 139 22.72 87.03 11.66
C ALA A 139 22.52 85.65 11.01
N LEU A 140 23.59 85.04 10.51
CA LEU A 140 23.55 83.68 9.97
C LEU A 140 23.13 82.64 11.03
N ALA A 141 23.60 82.78 12.28
CA ALA A 141 23.21 81.87 13.36
C ALA A 141 21.69 81.91 13.63
N GLU A 142 21.09 83.11 13.61
CA GLU A 142 19.66 83.33 13.79
C GLU A 142 18.85 82.73 12.64
N ASP A 143 19.26 82.98 11.39
CA ASP A 143 18.59 82.42 10.20
C ASP A 143 18.68 80.89 10.14
N VAL A 144 19.83 80.32 10.52
CA VAL A 144 20.02 78.86 10.60
C VAL A 144 19.12 78.25 11.69
N SER A 145 18.96 78.93 12.84
CA SER A 145 18.02 78.51 13.90
C SER A 145 16.56 78.55 13.43
N GLN A 146 16.19 79.60 12.69
CA GLN A 146 14.87 79.72 12.07
C GLN A 146 14.64 78.60 11.04
N TRP A 147 15.64 78.26 10.24
CA TRP A 147 15.60 77.16 9.28
C TRP A 147 15.45 75.79 9.96
N GLN A 148 16.22 75.50 11.01
CA GLN A 148 16.06 74.29 11.83
C GLN A 148 14.64 74.18 12.41
N SER A 149 14.11 75.30 12.91
CA SER A 149 12.73 75.39 13.41
C SER A 149 11.69 75.15 12.31
N MET A 150 11.93 75.63 11.09
CA MET A 150 11.11 75.36 9.91
C MET A 150 11.08 73.87 9.57
N ILE A 151 12.25 73.21 9.51
CA ILE A 151 12.34 71.76 9.30
C ILE A 151 11.58 71.01 10.40
N GLY A 152 11.70 71.44 11.66
CA GLY A 152 10.97 70.88 12.79
C GLY A 152 9.45 70.99 12.63
N ARG A 153 8.94 72.13 12.16
CA ARG A 153 7.51 72.32 11.83
C ARG A 153 7.07 71.43 10.67
N CYS A 154 7.84 71.36 9.59
CA CYS A 154 7.57 70.48 8.45
C CYS A 154 7.50 69.01 8.87
N ARG A 155 8.41 68.56 9.75
CA ARG A 155 8.34 67.22 10.35
C ARG A 155 7.02 67.01 11.11
N LYS A 156 6.64 67.95 11.99
CA LYS A 156 5.38 67.85 12.74
C LYS A 156 4.18 67.80 11.80
N LEU A 157 4.17 68.60 10.73
CA LEU A 157 3.11 68.55 9.72
C LEU A 157 3.05 67.19 9.03
N LEU A 158 4.19 66.57 8.69
CA LEU A 158 4.21 65.22 8.11
C LEU A 158 3.77 64.13 9.08
N ASP A 159 4.10 64.27 10.37
CA ASP A 159 3.75 63.30 11.42
C ASP A 159 2.29 63.46 11.89
N GLU A 160 1.79 64.69 12.04
CA GLU A 160 0.48 65.03 12.66
C GLU A 160 -0.62 65.35 11.63
N SER A 161 -0.34 66.21 10.65
CA SER A 161 -1.36 66.79 9.74
C SER A 161 -1.49 66.01 8.42
N GLY A 162 -0.37 65.60 7.83
CA GLY A 162 -0.27 64.74 6.64
C GLY A 162 -0.37 63.25 6.94
N GLY A 163 -0.18 62.86 8.21
CA GLY A 163 -0.23 61.48 8.69
C GLY A 163 -1.57 60.80 8.44
N GLY A 164 -2.69 61.52 8.37
CA GLY A 164 -3.99 60.93 8.04
C GLY A 164 -4.06 60.39 6.61
N ALA A 165 -3.75 61.24 5.62
CA ALA A 165 -3.84 60.89 4.20
C ALA A 165 -2.67 59.99 3.76
N LEU A 166 -1.43 60.36 4.13
CA LEU A 166 -0.22 59.61 3.77
C LEU A 166 -0.17 58.26 4.49
N ALA A 167 -0.50 58.17 5.78
CA ALA A 167 -0.52 56.87 6.45
C ALA A 167 -1.70 56.00 6.00
N LYS A 168 -2.80 56.57 5.49
CA LYS A 168 -3.89 55.80 4.86
C LYS A 168 -3.48 55.23 3.51
N ALA A 169 -2.76 55.99 2.69
CA ALA A 169 -2.18 55.51 1.43
C ALA A 169 -1.17 54.38 1.69
N TYR A 170 -0.28 54.57 2.67
CA TYR A 170 0.67 53.56 3.12
C TYR A 170 -0.01 52.28 3.59
N ARG A 171 -1.01 52.38 4.48
CA ARG A 171 -1.76 51.22 4.99
C ARG A 171 -2.48 50.45 3.88
N ARG A 172 -3.11 51.14 2.94
CA ARG A 172 -3.77 50.49 1.78
C ARG A 172 -2.78 49.70 0.93
N ARG A 173 -1.58 50.24 0.69
CA ARG A 173 -0.53 49.55 -0.07
C ARG A 173 -0.03 48.30 0.67
N GLN A 174 0.17 48.40 1.98
CA GLN A 174 0.64 47.28 2.80
C GLN A 174 -0.38 46.15 2.89
N ILE A 175 -1.68 46.48 3.07
CA ILE A 175 -2.76 45.49 3.06
C ILE A 175 -2.85 44.76 1.72
N ARG A 176 -2.70 45.47 0.59
CA ARG A 176 -2.70 44.81 -0.74
C ARG A 176 -1.53 43.84 -0.91
N LYS A 177 -0.32 44.22 -0.48
CA LYS A 177 0.86 43.34 -0.53
C LYS A 177 0.70 42.10 0.35
N LEU A 178 0.22 42.28 1.58
CA LEU A 178 -0.03 41.16 2.49
C LEU A 178 -1.15 40.26 1.97
N GLY A 179 -2.20 40.84 1.40
CA GLY A 179 -3.29 40.10 0.76
C GLY A 179 -2.79 39.21 -0.38
N SER A 180 -1.93 39.72 -1.28
CA SER A 180 -1.38 38.90 -2.36
C SER A 180 -0.52 37.74 -1.87
N ILE A 181 0.28 37.95 -0.81
CA ILE A 181 1.12 36.91 -0.21
C ILE A 181 0.27 35.85 0.49
N ALA A 182 -0.78 36.27 1.21
CA ALA A 182 -1.69 35.35 1.88
C ALA A 182 -2.46 34.47 0.88
N VAL A 183 -2.96 35.06 -0.22
CA VAL A 183 -3.66 34.33 -1.28
C VAL A 183 -2.72 33.32 -1.96
N SER A 184 -1.49 33.71 -2.31
CA SER A 184 -0.54 32.78 -2.92
C SER A 184 -0.14 31.65 -1.97
N ALA A 185 0.06 31.94 -0.69
CA ALA A 185 0.32 30.92 0.32
C ALA A 185 -0.85 29.93 0.46
N LEU A 186 -2.10 30.42 0.47
CA LEU A 186 -3.30 29.57 0.52
C LEU A 186 -3.40 28.64 -0.69
N VAL A 187 -3.11 29.14 -1.90
CA VAL A 187 -3.11 28.32 -3.13
C VAL A 187 -2.04 27.21 -3.04
N ILE A 188 -0.84 27.53 -2.54
CA ILE A 188 0.23 26.54 -2.36
C ILE A 188 -0.19 25.46 -1.35
N VAL A 189 -0.75 25.86 -0.21
CA VAL A 189 -1.23 24.91 0.82
C VAL A 189 -2.34 24.02 0.27
N ALA A 190 -3.30 24.58 -0.47
CA ALA A 190 -4.36 23.80 -1.11
C ALA A 190 -3.79 22.79 -2.12
N ALA A 191 -2.85 23.20 -2.98
CA ALA A 191 -2.19 22.32 -3.94
C ALA A 191 -1.42 21.17 -3.25
N LEU A 192 -0.65 21.49 -2.20
CA LEU A 192 0.08 20.48 -1.42
C LEU A 192 -0.87 19.49 -0.73
N SER A 193 -2.02 19.95 -0.23
CA SER A 193 -3.01 19.05 0.39
C SER A 193 -3.57 18.01 -0.58
N VAL A 194 -3.79 18.39 -1.84
CA VAL A 194 -4.24 17.47 -2.90
C VAL A 194 -3.15 16.46 -3.23
N ILE A 195 -1.90 16.90 -3.38
CA ILE A 195 -0.77 16.02 -3.66
C ILE A 195 -0.60 14.97 -2.56
N VAL A 196 -0.66 15.37 -1.29
CA VAL A 196 -0.55 14.44 -0.14
C VAL A 196 -1.70 13.43 -0.12
N ARG A 197 -2.94 13.84 -0.42
CA ARG A 197 -4.09 12.91 -0.51
C ARG A 197 -3.92 11.89 -1.62
N VAL A 198 -3.42 12.28 -2.79
CA VAL A 198 -3.15 11.36 -3.90
C VAL A 198 -2.02 10.39 -3.55
N GLN A 199 -0.94 10.87 -2.93
CA GLN A 199 0.18 10.01 -2.53
C GLN A 199 -0.22 8.99 -1.46
N THR A 200 -1.00 9.40 -0.44
CA THR A 200 -1.48 8.49 0.61
C THR A 200 -2.45 7.44 0.07
N ALA A 201 -3.34 7.79 -0.86
CA ALA A 201 -4.19 6.81 -1.56
C ALA A 201 -3.35 5.78 -2.33
N ARG A 202 -2.33 6.22 -3.08
CA ARG A 202 -1.42 5.34 -3.82
C ARG A 202 -0.65 4.38 -2.91
N GLN A 203 -0.17 4.85 -1.76
CA GLN A 203 0.52 4.00 -0.79
C GLN A 203 -0.40 2.93 -0.19
N ARG A 204 -1.68 3.25 0.05
CA ARG A 204 -2.66 2.25 0.52
C ARG A 204 -2.92 1.17 -0.52
N VAL A 205 -3.03 1.56 -1.79
CA VAL A 205 -3.17 0.61 -2.91
C VAL A 205 -1.91 -0.27 -3.02
N ASP A 206 -0.71 0.31 -2.97
CA ASP A 206 0.54 -0.47 -2.99
C ASP A 206 0.64 -1.45 -1.82
N ALA A 207 0.26 -1.02 -0.61
CA ALA A 207 0.28 -1.89 0.57
C ALA A 207 -0.65 -3.10 0.42
N LEU A 208 -1.83 -2.92 -0.19
CA LEU A 208 -2.77 -4.01 -0.48
C LEU A 208 -2.26 -4.91 -1.62
N LEU A 209 -1.69 -4.33 -2.68
CA LEU A 209 -1.08 -5.08 -3.79
C LEU A 209 0.20 -5.82 -3.37
N ALA A 210 0.87 -5.40 -2.30
CA ALA A 210 2.06 -6.07 -1.78
C ALA A 210 1.72 -7.29 -0.90
N ARG A 211 0.47 -7.45 -0.45
CA ARG A 211 0.07 -8.62 0.34
C ARG A 211 0.20 -9.90 -0.50
N PRO A 212 0.58 -11.03 0.11
CA PRO A 212 0.69 -12.32 -0.59
C PRO A 212 -0.68 -12.90 -0.97
N ASP A 213 -1.73 -12.55 -0.22
CA ASP A 213 -3.10 -12.93 -0.54
C ASP A 213 -3.59 -12.18 -1.79
N VAL A 214 -3.96 -12.96 -2.81
CA VAL A 214 -4.44 -12.46 -4.10
C VAL A 214 -5.82 -11.81 -3.97
N CYS A 215 -6.65 -12.27 -3.03
CA CYS A 215 -8.02 -11.79 -2.86
C CYS A 215 -8.14 -10.52 -2.00
N ALA A 216 -7.08 -10.14 -1.27
CA ALA A 216 -7.03 -8.90 -0.50
C ALA A 216 -7.23 -7.63 -1.37
N VAL A 217 -7.05 -7.74 -2.68
CA VAL A 217 -7.29 -6.65 -3.64
C VAL A 217 -8.75 -6.16 -3.65
N ARG A 218 -9.72 -6.99 -3.22
CA ARG A 218 -11.14 -6.60 -3.12
C ARG A 218 -11.41 -5.60 -2.00
N GLU A 219 -10.49 -5.47 -1.04
CA GLU A 219 -10.58 -4.46 0.03
C GLU A 219 -10.22 -3.05 -0.47
N ILE A 220 -9.67 -2.91 -1.68
CA ILE A 220 -9.33 -1.59 -2.25
C ILE A 220 -10.62 -0.82 -2.53
N SER A 221 -10.76 0.34 -1.88
CA SER A 221 -11.89 1.23 -2.14
C SER A 221 -11.86 1.77 -3.58
N ALA A 222 -13.02 1.94 -4.20
CA ALA A 222 -13.13 2.51 -5.55
C ALA A 222 -12.51 3.93 -5.63
N ASP A 223 -12.59 4.69 -4.52
CA ASP A 223 -12.07 6.05 -4.42
C ASP A 223 -10.53 6.10 -4.31
N ASP A 224 -9.90 5.10 -3.68
CA ASP A 224 -8.44 4.95 -3.70
C ASP A 224 -7.96 4.43 -5.06
N LEU A 225 -8.70 3.49 -5.67
CA LEU A 225 -8.38 2.95 -7.00
C LEU A 225 -8.45 4.04 -8.09
N GLY A 226 -9.41 4.97 -8.00
CA GLY A 226 -9.53 6.11 -8.92
C GLY A 226 -8.37 7.11 -8.86
N ARG A 227 -7.61 7.14 -7.75
CA ARG A 227 -6.43 8.01 -7.57
C ARG A 227 -5.09 7.28 -7.77
N ALA A 228 -5.16 5.96 -7.92
CA ALA A 228 -4.03 5.10 -8.18
C ALA A 228 -3.36 5.41 -9.52
N ALA A 229 -2.09 5.05 -9.66
CA ALA A 229 -1.39 5.10 -10.95
C ALA A 229 -1.98 4.05 -11.91
N SER A 230 -1.86 4.28 -13.23
CA SER A 230 -2.34 3.34 -14.25
C SER A 230 -1.79 1.92 -14.06
N ASP A 231 -0.53 1.79 -13.65
CA ASP A 231 0.11 0.49 -13.40
C ASP A 231 -0.49 -0.21 -12.17
N GLN A 232 -0.83 0.54 -11.12
CA GLN A 232 -1.50 0.01 -9.94
C GLN A 232 -2.91 -0.48 -10.28
N GLN A 233 -3.65 0.28 -11.08
CA GLN A 233 -4.98 -0.12 -11.56
C GLN A 233 -4.92 -1.41 -12.38
N ARG A 234 -3.93 -1.54 -13.28
CA ARG A 234 -3.74 -2.76 -14.08
C ARG A 234 -3.44 -3.97 -13.19
N ARG A 235 -2.50 -3.83 -12.24
CA ARG A 235 -2.17 -4.90 -11.28
C ARG A 235 -3.35 -5.28 -10.40
N ALA A 236 -4.17 -4.31 -9.99
CA ALA A 236 -5.38 -4.58 -9.22
C ALA A 236 -6.39 -5.39 -10.05
N ALA A 237 -6.61 -5.01 -11.30
CA ALA A 237 -7.48 -5.75 -12.21
C ALA A 237 -6.98 -7.18 -12.47
N GLU A 238 -5.67 -7.37 -12.69
CA GLU A 238 -5.03 -8.68 -12.84
C GLU A 238 -5.25 -9.55 -11.59
N ARG A 239 -5.04 -9.01 -10.38
CA ARG A 239 -5.29 -9.73 -9.13
C ARG A 239 -6.76 -10.04 -8.88
N ILE A 240 -7.68 -9.17 -9.27
CA ILE A 240 -9.13 -9.44 -9.17
C ILE A 240 -9.50 -10.65 -10.03
N ALA A 241 -8.96 -10.73 -11.26
CA ALA A 241 -9.16 -11.88 -12.14
C ALA A 241 -8.58 -13.17 -11.53
N GLN A 242 -7.36 -13.11 -10.99
CA GLN A 242 -6.73 -14.27 -10.32
C GLN A 242 -7.52 -14.73 -9.08
N CYS A 243 -8.03 -13.81 -8.27
CA CYS A 243 -8.87 -14.16 -7.13
C CYS A 243 -10.16 -14.88 -7.57
N ALA A 244 -10.79 -14.43 -8.66
CA ALA A 244 -11.98 -15.10 -9.20
C ALA A 244 -11.67 -16.52 -9.70
N GLU A 245 -10.49 -16.77 -10.28
CA GLU A 245 -10.05 -18.11 -10.66
C GLU A 245 -9.85 -19.04 -9.46
N VAL A 246 -9.24 -18.52 -8.38
CA VAL A 246 -9.06 -19.27 -7.12
C VAL A 246 -10.40 -19.61 -6.50
N GLU A 247 -11.31 -18.64 -6.38
CA GLU A 247 -12.68 -18.87 -5.87
C GLU A 247 -13.43 -19.91 -6.71
N ALA A 248 -13.34 -19.83 -8.04
CA ALA A 248 -13.97 -20.79 -8.94
C ALA A 248 -13.39 -22.21 -8.77
N ARG A 249 -12.08 -22.33 -8.54
CA ARG A 249 -11.43 -23.62 -8.27
C ARG A 249 -11.88 -24.19 -6.92
N GLU A 250 -11.87 -23.38 -5.87
CA GLU A 250 -12.35 -23.83 -4.55
C GLU A 250 -13.82 -24.24 -4.56
N ALA A 251 -14.66 -23.53 -5.31
CA ALA A 251 -16.07 -23.89 -5.47
C ALA A 251 -16.23 -25.25 -6.16
N ARG A 252 -15.46 -25.52 -7.23
CA ARG A 252 -15.45 -26.83 -7.91
C ARG A 252 -14.97 -27.95 -7.00
N GLU A 253 -13.89 -27.73 -6.25
CA GLU A 253 -13.37 -28.72 -5.30
C GLU A 253 -14.37 -29.02 -4.17
N ARG A 254 -15.13 -28.02 -3.71
CA ARG A 254 -16.23 -28.24 -2.73
C ARG A 254 -17.36 -29.07 -3.32
N GLU A 255 -17.81 -28.73 -4.53
CA GLU A 255 -18.89 -29.47 -5.21
C GLU A 255 -18.48 -30.93 -5.53
N GLU A 256 -17.23 -31.16 -5.92
CA GLU A 256 -16.70 -32.52 -6.14
C GLU A 256 -16.63 -33.34 -4.84
N ARG A 257 -16.23 -32.72 -3.72
CA ARG A 257 -16.24 -33.38 -2.40
C ARG A 257 -17.64 -33.74 -1.95
N GLU A 258 -18.60 -32.83 -2.09
CA GLU A 258 -20.00 -33.10 -1.75
C GLU A 258 -20.58 -34.26 -2.58
N ARG A 259 -20.31 -34.29 -3.89
CA ARG A 259 -20.71 -35.40 -4.77
C ARG A 259 -20.04 -36.72 -4.41
N ALA A 260 -18.75 -36.69 -4.02
CA ALA A 260 -18.04 -37.89 -3.60
C ALA A 260 -18.58 -38.44 -2.28
N GLU A 261 -18.88 -37.56 -1.31
CA GLU A 261 -19.50 -37.94 -0.04
C GLU A 261 -20.91 -38.52 -0.24
N GLU A 262 -21.72 -37.94 -1.12
CA GLU A 262 -23.05 -38.44 -1.43
C GLU A 262 -22.99 -39.85 -2.05
N ARG A 263 -22.11 -40.05 -3.05
CA ARG A 263 -21.88 -41.38 -3.65
C ARG A 263 -21.40 -42.41 -2.63
N ALA A 264 -20.49 -42.03 -1.74
CA ALA A 264 -20.01 -42.93 -0.69
C ALA A 264 -21.14 -43.33 0.27
N ARG A 265 -22.03 -42.39 0.64
CA ARG A 265 -23.21 -42.67 1.47
C ARG A 265 -24.21 -43.59 0.76
N GLU A 266 -24.46 -43.36 -0.53
CA GLU A 266 -25.33 -44.24 -1.32
C GLU A 266 -24.78 -45.66 -1.45
N GLU A 267 -23.49 -45.80 -1.76
CA GLU A 267 -22.83 -47.12 -1.81
C GLU A 267 -22.89 -47.83 -0.46
N GLN A 268 -22.67 -47.11 0.64
CA GLN A 268 -22.76 -47.68 1.98
C GLN A 268 -24.19 -48.14 2.30
N ARG A 269 -25.22 -47.37 1.92
CA ARG A 269 -26.64 -47.78 2.05
C ARG A 269 -26.93 -49.04 1.25
N ARG A 270 -26.51 -49.11 -0.02
CA ARG A 270 -26.69 -50.29 -0.87
C ARG A 270 -26.00 -51.53 -0.32
N ARG A 271 -24.80 -51.38 0.26
CA ARG A 271 -24.08 -52.49 0.93
C ARG A 271 -24.84 -52.96 2.17
N ALA A 272 -25.27 -52.04 3.03
CA ALA A 272 -26.04 -52.38 4.23
C ALA A 272 -27.37 -53.08 3.89
N GLU A 273 -28.11 -52.59 2.89
CA GLU A 273 -29.33 -53.23 2.41
C GLU A 273 -29.07 -54.64 1.85
N ARG A 274 -27.97 -54.81 1.08
CA ARG A 274 -27.56 -56.13 0.59
C ARG A 274 -27.22 -57.07 1.75
N ASP A 275 -26.47 -56.58 2.74
CA ASP A 275 -26.10 -57.34 3.93
C ASP A 275 -27.32 -57.80 4.72
N GLU A 276 -28.30 -56.92 4.92
CA GLU A 276 -29.53 -57.25 5.63
C GLU A 276 -30.38 -58.27 4.86
N LYS A 277 -30.56 -58.07 3.55
CA LYS A 277 -31.29 -59.02 2.69
C LYS A 277 -30.61 -60.39 2.66
N CYS A 278 -29.28 -60.43 2.60
CA CYS A 278 -28.50 -61.66 2.65
C CYS A 278 -28.56 -62.36 4.01
N ALA A 279 -28.54 -61.62 5.11
CA ALA A 279 -28.70 -62.18 6.44
C ALA A 279 -30.11 -62.78 6.63
N ALA A 280 -31.15 -62.06 6.22
CA ALA A 280 -32.52 -62.57 6.24
C ALA A 280 -32.72 -63.78 5.32
N LEU A 281 -32.02 -63.83 4.19
CA LEU A 281 -31.99 -65.00 3.33
C LEU A 281 -31.35 -66.20 4.02
N ALA A 282 -30.19 -66.05 4.66
CA ALA A 282 -29.50 -67.15 5.35
C ALA A 282 -30.40 -67.80 6.42
N VAL A 283 -31.13 -66.98 7.19
CA VAL A 283 -32.12 -67.46 8.17
C VAL A 283 -33.26 -68.25 7.50
N ARG A 284 -33.87 -67.70 6.45
CA ARG A 284 -34.96 -68.38 5.71
C ARG A 284 -34.50 -69.67 5.04
N PHE A 285 -33.29 -69.64 4.48
CA PHE A 285 -32.66 -70.79 3.86
C PHE A 285 -32.46 -71.93 4.85
N LYS A 286 -31.95 -71.64 6.05
CA LYS A 286 -31.79 -72.61 7.13
C LYS A 286 -33.13 -73.17 7.62
N ALA A 287 -34.18 -72.37 7.61
CA ALA A 287 -35.54 -72.80 7.93
C ALA A 287 -36.22 -73.60 6.80
N GLY A 288 -35.58 -73.74 5.62
CA GLY A 288 -36.16 -74.40 4.45
C GLY A 288 -37.28 -73.61 3.76
N ALA A 289 -37.45 -72.33 4.10
CA ALA A 289 -38.55 -71.46 3.68
C ALA A 289 -38.07 -70.33 2.76
N PHE A 290 -37.45 -70.69 1.62
CA PHE A 290 -36.99 -69.73 0.61
C PHE A 290 -37.99 -69.60 -0.56
N SER A 291 -38.09 -68.40 -1.10
CA SER A 291 -39.04 -67.93 -2.12
C SER A 291 -38.38 -67.75 -3.49
N GLU A 292 -39.16 -67.45 -4.53
CA GLU A 292 -38.61 -67.18 -5.87
C GLU A 292 -37.84 -65.85 -5.97
N GLU A 293 -37.95 -64.95 -5.00
CA GLU A 293 -37.20 -63.69 -5.00
C GLU A 293 -35.78 -63.85 -4.43
N ASP A 294 -35.53 -64.95 -3.74
CA ASP A 294 -34.31 -65.16 -2.97
C ASP A 294 -33.07 -65.44 -3.82
N GLY A 295 -33.24 -66.01 -5.00
CA GLY A 295 -32.15 -66.14 -5.98
C GLY A 295 -31.64 -64.78 -6.44
N LYS A 296 -32.54 -63.82 -6.66
CA LYS A 296 -32.14 -62.45 -7.04
C LYS A 296 -31.34 -61.78 -5.91
N ILE A 297 -31.75 -61.98 -4.66
CA ILE A 297 -31.04 -61.46 -3.48
C ILE A 297 -29.66 -62.10 -3.33
N ALA A 298 -29.57 -63.42 -3.52
CA ALA A 298 -28.32 -64.17 -3.42
C ALA A 298 -27.35 -63.91 -4.58
N GLY A 299 -27.82 -63.37 -5.70
CA GLY A 299 -27.05 -63.25 -6.94
C GLY A 299 -26.86 -64.59 -7.67
N VAL A 300 -27.74 -65.57 -7.43
CA VAL A 300 -27.68 -66.91 -8.04
C VAL A 300 -29.06 -67.34 -8.53
N SER A 301 -29.14 -68.41 -9.33
CA SER A 301 -30.44 -68.95 -9.73
C SER A 301 -31.17 -69.60 -8.55
N ASN A 302 -32.50 -69.46 -8.49
CA ASN A 302 -33.34 -70.13 -7.49
C ASN A 302 -33.15 -71.65 -7.50
N ASP A 303 -32.92 -72.23 -8.68
CA ASP A 303 -32.68 -73.66 -8.81
C ASP A 303 -31.38 -74.10 -8.13
N LEU A 304 -30.34 -73.26 -8.14
CA LEU A 304 -29.12 -73.53 -7.40
C LEU A 304 -29.40 -73.53 -5.89
N LEU A 305 -30.09 -72.50 -5.36
CA LEU A 305 -30.48 -72.47 -3.94
C LEU A 305 -31.28 -73.72 -3.54
N ARG A 306 -32.24 -74.13 -4.39
CA ARG A 306 -33.04 -75.33 -4.15
C ARG A 306 -32.17 -76.59 -4.10
N ARG A 307 -31.21 -76.73 -5.03
CA ARG A 307 -30.26 -77.85 -5.03
C ARG A 307 -29.33 -77.86 -3.83
N ILE A 308 -28.90 -76.69 -3.36
CA ILE A 308 -28.10 -76.57 -2.12
C ILE A 308 -28.93 -77.06 -0.93
N ALA A 309 -30.17 -76.56 -0.78
CA ALA A 309 -31.04 -76.93 0.33
C ALA A 309 -31.36 -78.44 0.32
N GLN A 310 -31.53 -79.03 -0.86
CA GLN A 310 -31.78 -80.47 -1.04
C GLN A 310 -30.50 -81.32 -0.99
N ARG A 311 -29.31 -80.71 -0.88
CA ARG A 311 -28.01 -81.41 -0.94
C ARG A 311 -27.83 -82.24 -2.22
N ARG A 312 -28.27 -81.71 -3.35
CA ARG A 312 -28.30 -82.37 -4.68
C ARG A 312 -27.65 -81.49 -5.75
N LEU A 313 -26.39 -81.11 -5.56
CA LEU A 313 -25.67 -80.32 -6.58
C LEU A 313 -25.37 -81.17 -7.81
N LEU A 314 -25.42 -80.52 -8.96
CA LEU A 314 -25.09 -81.07 -10.27
C LEU A 314 -23.65 -80.70 -10.67
N ALA A 315 -23.12 -81.40 -11.68
CA ALA A 315 -21.80 -81.11 -12.24
C ALA A 315 -21.68 -79.67 -12.79
N THR A 316 -22.79 -79.07 -13.25
CA THR A 316 -22.84 -77.68 -13.73
C THR A 316 -22.70 -76.64 -12.61
N ASP A 317 -23.04 -76.99 -11.37
CA ASP A 317 -23.01 -76.07 -10.22
C ASP A 317 -21.59 -75.82 -9.70
N VAL A 318 -20.63 -76.66 -10.11
CA VAL A 318 -19.21 -76.61 -9.75
C VAL A 318 -18.32 -76.26 -10.95
N GLY A 319 -18.90 -75.70 -12.00
CA GLY A 319 -18.25 -75.48 -13.30
C GLY A 319 -16.97 -74.62 -13.29
N PRO A 320 -16.35 -74.40 -14.46
CA PRO A 320 -14.99 -73.88 -14.57
C PRO A 320 -14.78 -72.47 -14.02
N THR A 321 -15.82 -71.64 -14.02
CA THR A 321 -15.83 -70.29 -13.44
C THR A 321 -15.84 -70.31 -11.91
N GLY A 322 -16.02 -71.48 -11.31
CA GLY A 322 -16.26 -71.67 -9.90
C GLY A 322 -17.75 -71.58 -9.55
N PRO A 323 -18.15 -72.13 -8.39
CA PRO A 323 -19.52 -72.02 -7.92
C PRO A 323 -19.88 -70.55 -7.68
N ALA A 324 -21.07 -70.15 -8.12
CA ALA A 324 -21.64 -68.87 -7.73
C ALA A 324 -22.07 -68.98 -6.26
N LEU A 325 -21.30 -68.36 -5.36
CA LEU A 325 -21.55 -68.43 -3.93
C LEU A 325 -22.66 -67.43 -3.56
N PRO A 326 -23.78 -67.88 -2.97
CA PRO A 326 -24.84 -66.99 -2.54
C PRO A 326 -24.31 -65.94 -1.57
N CYS A 327 -24.63 -64.66 -1.81
CA CYS A 327 -24.30 -63.58 -0.87
C CYS A 327 -22.80 -63.46 -0.53
N GLU A 328 -21.90 -63.73 -1.50
CA GLU A 328 -20.45 -63.62 -1.29
C GLU A 328 -20.07 -62.21 -0.77
N GLY A 329 -19.34 -62.18 0.35
CA GLY A 329 -18.88 -60.95 1.00
C GLY A 329 -19.93 -60.18 1.78
N ALA A 330 -21.18 -60.66 1.83
CA ALA A 330 -22.27 -60.04 2.57
C ALA A 330 -22.55 -60.76 3.90
N ARG A 331 -23.21 -60.07 4.84
CA ARG A 331 -23.65 -60.67 6.11
C ARG A 331 -24.60 -61.86 5.82
N GLY A 332 -24.32 -63.03 6.41
CA GLY A 332 -25.05 -64.28 6.15
C GLY A 332 -24.48 -65.13 4.99
N GLY A 333 -23.54 -64.59 4.21
CA GLY A 333 -22.87 -65.33 3.13
C GLY A 333 -22.06 -66.53 3.63
N ASP A 334 -21.48 -66.45 4.83
CA ASP A 334 -20.71 -67.55 5.42
C ASP A 334 -21.58 -68.77 5.74
N GLU A 335 -22.81 -68.54 6.24
CA GLU A 335 -23.77 -69.60 6.53
C GLU A 335 -24.24 -70.29 5.23
N LEU A 336 -24.52 -69.50 4.19
CA LEU A 336 -24.89 -70.03 2.88
C LEU A 336 -23.72 -70.75 2.21
N ARG A 337 -22.47 -70.28 2.39
CA ARG A 337 -21.25 -70.96 1.93
C ARG A 337 -21.05 -72.28 2.67
N ALA A 338 -21.29 -72.33 3.97
CA ALA A 338 -21.22 -73.57 4.74
C ALA A 338 -22.27 -74.59 4.26
N ALA A 339 -23.52 -74.15 4.01
CA ALA A 339 -24.55 -74.99 3.43
C ALA A 339 -24.20 -75.47 2.01
N PHE A 340 -23.58 -74.62 1.19
CA PHE A 340 -23.02 -75.00 -0.11
C PHE A 340 -21.94 -76.08 0.04
N ALA A 341 -21.01 -75.92 0.99
CA ALA A 341 -19.98 -76.91 1.28
C ALA A 341 -20.57 -78.26 1.75
N GLU A 342 -21.60 -78.23 2.60
CA GLU A 342 -22.35 -79.44 2.99
C GLU A 342 -22.99 -80.14 1.79
N ALA A 343 -23.66 -79.36 0.92
CA ALA A 343 -24.27 -79.88 -0.27
C ALA A 343 -23.23 -80.52 -1.21
N LEU A 344 -22.06 -79.89 -1.38
CA LEU A 344 -20.95 -80.44 -2.17
C LEU A 344 -20.49 -81.81 -1.68
N LEU A 345 -20.31 -81.95 -0.36
CA LEU A 345 -19.89 -83.22 0.25
C LEU A 345 -20.98 -84.29 0.12
N ALA A 346 -22.24 -83.91 0.34
CA ALA A 346 -23.37 -84.83 0.27
C ALA A 346 -23.66 -85.33 -1.17
N SER A 347 -23.48 -84.48 -2.18
CA SER A 347 -23.68 -84.83 -3.59
C SER A 347 -22.38 -85.14 -4.34
N ILE A 348 -21.32 -85.53 -3.62
CA ILE A 348 -19.98 -85.76 -4.19
C ILE A 348 -19.99 -86.74 -5.37
N TRP A 349 -20.83 -87.77 -5.29
CA TRP A 349 -20.96 -88.78 -6.34
C TRP A 349 -21.67 -88.28 -7.59
N THR A 350 -22.44 -87.20 -7.49
CA THR A 350 -23.19 -86.62 -8.60
C THR A 350 -22.30 -85.75 -9.47
N TRP A 351 -21.37 -85.00 -8.87
CA TRP A 351 -20.55 -84.04 -9.60
C TRP A 351 -19.13 -84.53 -9.86
N VAL A 352 -18.50 -85.30 -8.96
CA VAL A 352 -17.09 -85.74 -9.14
C VAL A 352 -16.82 -86.46 -10.47
N PRO A 353 -17.71 -87.29 -11.05
CA PRO A 353 -17.41 -87.97 -12.30
C PRO A 353 -17.27 -87.04 -13.52
N SER A 354 -18.01 -85.93 -13.56
CA SER A 354 -18.22 -85.14 -14.78
C SER A 354 -17.98 -83.63 -14.63
N ALA A 355 -17.84 -83.13 -13.41
CA ALA A 355 -17.62 -81.70 -13.14
C ALA A 355 -16.29 -81.19 -13.66
N ASP A 356 -16.26 -79.93 -14.06
CA ASP A 356 -15.05 -79.17 -14.37
C ASP A 356 -14.81 -78.15 -13.26
N PRO A 357 -14.05 -78.48 -12.20
CA PRO A 357 -14.03 -77.70 -10.97
C PRO A 357 -13.33 -76.35 -11.15
N GLY A 358 -14.02 -75.25 -10.88
CA GLY A 358 -13.39 -73.92 -10.84
C GLY A 358 -12.50 -73.69 -9.61
N PRO A 359 -11.67 -72.63 -9.61
CA PRO A 359 -10.66 -72.37 -8.58
C PRO A 359 -11.23 -72.15 -7.17
N LYS A 360 -12.41 -71.54 -7.08
CA LYS A 360 -13.13 -71.30 -5.81
C LYS A 360 -13.63 -72.60 -5.14
N LEU A 361 -13.84 -73.67 -5.90
CA LEU A 361 -14.28 -74.94 -5.33
C LEU A 361 -13.27 -75.51 -4.34
N GLY A 362 -11.98 -75.39 -4.67
CA GLY A 362 -10.90 -75.84 -3.81
C GLY A 362 -10.84 -75.07 -2.49
N GLU A 363 -11.18 -73.78 -2.47
CA GLU A 363 -11.23 -72.99 -1.22
C GLU A 363 -12.35 -73.45 -0.31
N VAL A 364 -13.53 -73.70 -0.87
CA VAL A 364 -14.69 -74.18 -0.10
C VAL A 364 -14.45 -75.58 0.46
N LEU A 365 -13.88 -76.49 -0.35
CA LEU A 365 -13.63 -77.88 0.06
C LEU A 365 -12.38 -78.05 0.93
N ALA A 366 -11.34 -77.23 0.78
CA ALA A 366 -10.12 -77.34 1.56
C ALA A 366 -10.38 -77.19 3.07
N ALA A 367 -11.28 -76.28 3.45
CA ALA A 367 -11.70 -76.11 4.84
C ALA A 367 -12.39 -77.34 5.44
N ARG A 368 -12.87 -78.27 4.59
CA ARG A 368 -13.57 -79.50 4.99
C ARG A 368 -12.95 -80.76 4.37
N SER A 369 -11.66 -80.71 4.02
CA SER A 369 -10.97 -81.79 3.31
C SER A 369 -10.96 -83.10 4.11
N ALA A 370 -10.90 -83.00 5.44
CA ALA A 370 -10.96 -84.13 6.37
C ALA A 370 -12.30 -84.87 6.34
N GLU A 371 -13.38 -84.21 5.90
CA GLU A 371 -14.72 -84.79 5.84
C GLU A 371 -14.99 -85.52 4.52
N LEU A 372 -14.07 -85.45 3.55
CA LEU A 372 -14.20 -86.15 2.28
C LEU A 372 -14.13 -87.68 2.49
N PRO A 373 -15.15 -88.44 2.05
CA PRO A 373 -15.11 -89.89 2.12
C PRO A 373 -13.85 -90.45 1.44
N PRO A 374 -13.15 -91.44 2.01
CA PRO A 374 -11.93 -92.01 1.42
C PRO A 374 -12.12 -92.43 -0.04
N ARG A 375 -13.28 -93.04 -0.35
CA ARG A 375 -13.65 -93.44 -1.70
C ARG A 375 -13.74 -92.25 -2.67
N ALA A 376 -14.18 -91.08 -2.20
CA ALA A 376 -14.26 -89.88 -3.02
C ALA A 376 -12.87 -89.30 -3.29
N ARG A 377 -11.96 -89.33 -2.30
CA ARG A 377 -10.54 -88.97 -2.50
C ARG A 377 -9.87 -89.87 -3.52
N THR A 378 -10.10 -91.19 -3.44
CA THR A 378 -9.61 -92.16 -4.44
C THR A 378 -10.19 -91.89 -5.83
N MET A 379 -11.50 -91.60 -5.94
CA MET A 379 -12.14 -91.28 -7.22
C MET A 379 -11.58 -90.00 -7.83
N LEU A 380 -11.42 -88.94 -7.04
CA LEU A 380 -10.80 -87.68 -7.48
C LEU A 380 -9.37 -87.91 -7.97
N SER A 381 -8.55 -88.65 -7.21
CA SER A 381 -7.19 -88.99 -7.62
C SER A 381 -7.18 -89.77 -8.95
N SER A 382 -7.98 -90.84 -9.04
CA SER A 382 -8.07 -91.68 -10.24
C SER A 382 -8.53 -90.90 -11.46
N ARG A 383 -9.53 -90.03 -11.29
CA ARG A 383 -10.05 -89.16 -12.35
C ARG A 383 -8.99 -88.16 -12.80
N THR A 384 -8.33 -87.49 -11.86
CA THR A 384 -7.26 -86.53 -12.18
C THR A 384 -6.12 -87.21 -12.95
N VAL A 385 -5.71 -88.43 -12.59
CA VAL A 385 -4.71 -89.20 -13.34
C VAL A 385 -5.19 -89.56 -14.75
N HIS A 386 -6.44 -89.97 -14.90
CA HIS A 386 -7.00 -90.33 -16.20
C HIS A 386 -7.15 -89.11 -17.13
N GLU A 387 -7.78 -88.04 -16.62
CA GLU A 387 -8.03 -86.80 -17.38
C GLU A 387 -6.73 -86.09 -17.76
N SER A 388 -5.74 -86.02 -16.85
CA SER A 388 -4.44 -85.41 -17.18
C SER A 388 -3.70 -86.16 -18.29
N LYS A 389 -3.65 -87.50 -18.24
CA LYS A 389 -3.05 -88.31 -19.31
C LYS A 389 -3.78 -88.11 -20.63
N ARG A 390 -5.12 -88.18 -20.61
CA ARG A 390 -5.95 -88.01 -21.81
C ARG A 390 -5.77 -86.63 -22.43
N ALA A 391 -5.77 -85.58 -21.60
CA ALA A 391 -5.58 -84.21 -22.04
C ALA A 391 -4.21 -84.01 -22.72
N ILE A 392 -3.12 -84.50 -22.09
CA ILE A 392 -1.76 -84.42 -22.64
C ILE A 392 -1.67 -85.12 -24.00
N VAL A 393 -2.23 -86.34 -24.13
CA VAL A 393 -2.20 -87.10 -25.39
C VAL A 393 -3.03 -86.41 -26.48
N SER A 394 -4.19 -85.86 -26.11
CA SER A 394 -5.09 -85.21 -27.08
C SER A 394 -4.58 -83.85 -27.57
N GLY A 395 -3.81 -83.13 -26.75
CA GLY A 395 -3.39 -81.75 -27.04
C GLY A 395 -4.52 -80.71 -27.08
N ASP A 396 -5.78 -81.09 -26.79
CA ASP A 396 -6.92 -80.18 -26.80
C ASP A 396 -6.79 -79.12 -25.69
N PRO A 397 -6.75 -77.81 -26.02
CA PRO A 397 -6.65 -76.74 -25.03
C PRO A 397 -7.76 -76.78 -23.97
N ALA A 398 -8.98 -77.17 -24.34
CA ALA A 398 -10.08 -77.26 -23.38
C ALA A 398 -9.86 -78.42 -22.40
N ALA A 399 -9.45 -79.58 -22.88
CA ALA A 399 -9.08 -80.73 -22.03
C ALA A 399 -7.88 -80.42 -21.12
N LEU A 400 -6.85 -79.72 -21.62
CA LEU A 400 -5.69 -79.29 -20.82
C LEU A 400 -6.12 -78.33 -19.69
N GLY A 401 -6.99 -77.36 -19.99
CA GLY A 401 -7.53 -76.44 -18.99
C GLY A 401 -8.33 -77.16 -17.90
N ARG A 402 -9.18 -78.12 -18.27
CA ARG A 402 -9.94 -78.96 -17.31
C ARG A 402 -9.03 -79.79 -16.42
N ALA A 403 -8.05 -80.47 -17.02
CA ALA A 403 -7.12 -81.32 -16.29
C ALA A 403 -6.24 -80.51 -15.34
N SER A 404 -5.78 -79.31 -15.75
CA SER A 404 -5.04 -78.39 -14.89
C SER A 404 -5.85 -77.97 -13.66
N ARG A 405 -7.13 -77.60 -13.84
CA ARG A 405 -8.03 -77.28 -12.73
C ARG A 405 -8.27 -78.46 -11.78
N LEU A 406 -8.44 -79.68 -12.32
CA LEU A 406 -8.56 -80.91 -11.52
C LEU A 406 -7.28 -81.17 -10.70
N CYS A 407 -6.10 -80.98 -11.29
CA CYS A 407 -4.82 -81.08 -10.61
C CYS A 407 -4.72 -80.06 -9.46
N ALA A 408 -5.06 -78.79 -9.73
CA ALA A 408 -5.08 -77.73 -8.73
C ALA A 408 -6.05 -78.03 -7.58
N LEU A 409 -7.23 -78.58 -7.87
CA LEU A 409 -8.19 -79.02 -6.86
C LEU A 409 -7.58 -80.14 -6.00
N THR A 410 -7.02 -81.20 -6.60
CA THR A 410 -6.42 -82.30 -5.84
C THR A 410 -5.24 -81.85 -4.99
N ALA A 411 -4.44 -80.90 -5.49
CA ALA A 411 -3.34 -80.29 -4.74
C ALA A 411 -3.85 -79.51 -3.52
N LYS A 412 -4.87 -78.65 -3.69
CA LYS A 412 -5.52 -77.91 -2.59
C LYS A 412 -6.14 -78.85 -1.53
N LEU A 413 -6.54 -80.06 -1.91
CA LEU A 413 -7.13 -81.06 -1.02
C LEU A 413 -6.11 -82.06 -0.46
N GLU A 414 -4.82 -81.88 -0.75
CA GLU A 414 -3.73 -82.80 -0.35
C GLU A 414 -4.00 -84.24 -0.78
N ILE A 415 -4.62 -84.42 -1.95
CA ILE A 415 -4.87 -85.72 -2.56
C ILE A 415 -3.72 -85.97 -3.54
N ALA A 416 -3.11 -87.16 -3.46
CA ALA A 416 -2.03 -87.55 -4.36
C ALA A 416 -2.43 -87.38 -5.84
N SER A 417 -1.80 -86.39 -6.47
CA SER A 417 -1.90 -86.12 -7.90
C SER A 417 -0.76 -86.87 -8.61
N GLY A 418 -1.08 -87.78 -9.51
CA GLY A 418 -0.06 -88.57 -10.22
C GLY A 418 0.82 -87.74 -11.16
N ALA A 419 1.80 -88.39 -11.79
CA ALA A 419 2.80 -87.75 -12.67
C ALA A 419 2.24 -86.88 -13.81
N GLY A 420 0.99 -87.11 -14.23
CA GLY A 420 0.30 -86.30 -15.24
C GLY A 420 0.11 -84.84 -14.83
N CYS A 421 -0.11 -84.54 -13.54
CA CYS A 421 -0.24 -83.17 -13.06
C CYS A 421 1.07 -82.40 -13.12
N ALA A 422 2.18 -83.03 -12.71
CA ALA A 422 3.51 -82.44 -12.83
C ALA A 422 3.90 -82.19 -14.30
N ALA A 423 3.45 -83.04 -15.23
CA ALA A 423 3.65 -82.83 -16.66
C ALA A 423 2.80 -81.65 -17.19
N LEU A 424 1.55 -81.50 -16.74
CA LEU A 424 0.70 -80.37 -17.11
C LEU A 424 1.25 -79.03 -16.63
N GLU A 425 1.78 -78.95 -15.41
CA GLU A 425 2.42 -77.74 -14.90
C GLU A 425 3.60 -77.30 -15.79
N ARG A 426 4.44 -78.25 -16.23
CA ARG A 426 5.55 -77.96 -17.16
C ARG A 426 5.08 -77.48 -18.53
N LEU A 427 3.92 -77.96 -19.00
CA LEU A 427 3.32 -77.51 -20.26
C LEU A 427 2.71 -76.11 -20.15
N ALA A 428 2.13 -75.75 -18.99
CA ALA A 428 1.54 -74.44 -18.75
C ALA A 428 2.60 -73.32 -18.59
N VAL A 429 3.82 -73.64 -18.16
CA VAL A 429 4.94 -72.70 -18.00
C VAL A 429 5.57 -72.30 -19.35
N LYS A 430 5.28 -73.01 -20.43
CA LYS A 430 5.79 -72.68 -21.77
C LYS A 430 4.80 -71.71 -22.45
N PRO A 431 5.09 -70.39 -22.55
CA PRO A 431 4.23 -69.49 -23.31
C PRO A 431 4.17 -69.98 -24.76
N ALA A 432 2.98 -69.96 -25.36
CA ALA A 432 2.83 -70.22 -26.78
C ALA A 432 3.69 -69.20 -27.56
N PRO A 433 4.42 -69.62 -28.61
CA PRO A 433 5.14 -68.69 -29.48
C PRO A 433 4.19 -67.75 -30.20
#